data_AF-A0AAD0LYX9-F1
#
_entry.id   AF-A0AAD0LYX9-F1
#
_cell.length_a   1.000
_cell.length_b   1.000
_cell.length_c   1.000
_cell.angle_alpha   90.00
_cell.angle_beta   90.00
_cell.angle_gamma   90.00
#
_symmetry.space_group_name_H-M   'P 1'
#
loop_
_entity.id
_entity.type
_entity.pdbx_description
1 polymer ?
#
loop_
_entity_poly.entity_id
_entity_poly.type
_entity_poly.pdbx_seq_one_letter_code
_entity_poly.pdbx_strand_id
1 'polypeptide(L)'
;MEQELKNEYLKREGLAYWGMFNESRLTTIHNEFLGLDQRMKVTAMDLMSIADKLIEEGVCKGRASANATASQAILWMSGSPHGISQRAFETHAARLNRIGINIRNACDTSRYAPVFVRQCREVTKSALSIPAWYRRPNHLQLAA
;
A
#
# COMPACT_ATOMS: atom_id res chain seq x y z
N MET A 1 -21.75 6.50 -8.31
CA MET A 1 -20.74 5.71 -9.04
C MET A 1 -21.49 4.93 -10.10
N GLU A 2 -21.19 5.17 -11.36
CA GLU A 2 -21.77 4.41 -12.47
C GLU A 2 -20.74 3.38 -12.94
N GLN A 3 -21.20 2.15 -13.21
CA GLN A 3 -20.35 1.05 -13.65
C GLN A 3 -20.41 0.93 -15.18
N GLU A 4 -19.36 1.38 -15.86
CA GLU A 4 -19.24 1.19 -17.31
C GLU A 4 -18.54 -0.13 -17.64
N LEU A 5 -19.26 -1.03 -18.34
CA LEU A 5 -18.71 -2.30 -18.82
C LEU A 5 -18.44 -2.21 -20.33
N LYS A 6 -17.18 -2.39 -20.73
CA LYS A 6 -16.80 -2.37 -22.15
C LYS A 6 -17.37 -3.59 -22.89
N ASN A 7 -17.70 -3.41 -24.18
CA ASN A 7 -18.29 -4.46 -25.01
C ASN A 7 -17.46 -5.75 -25.06
N GLU A 8 -16.12 -5.64 -25.12
CA GLU A 8 -15.22 -6.80 -25.10
C GLU A 8 -15.36 -7.62 -23.82
N TYR A 9 -15.51 -6.95 -22.68
CA TYR A 9 -15.70 -7.59 -21.38
C TYR A 9 -17.07 -8.26 -21.31
N LEU A 10 -18.13 -7.61 -21.78
CA LEU A 10 -19.47 -8.18 -21.84
C LEU A 10 -19.53 -9.43 -22.74
N LYS A 11 -18.83 -9.43 -23.88
CA LYS A 11 -18.73 -10.61 -24.75
C LYS A 11 -18.00 -11.76 -24.08
N ARG A 12 -16.90 -11.47 -23.37
CA ARG A 12 -16.12 -12.49 -22.65
C ARG A 12 -16.94 -13.16 -21.54
N GLU A 13 -17.73 -12.39 -20.81
CA GLU A 13 -18.57 -12.90 -19.72
C GLU A 13 -19.92 -13.46 -20.20
N GLY A 14 -20.19 -13.47 -21.51
CA GLY A 14 -21.45 -13.96 -22.07
C GLY A 14 -22.67 -13.07 -21.80
N LEU A 15 -22.44 -11.77 -21.54
CA LEU A 15 -23.43 -10.76 -21.15
C LEU A 15 -23.81 -9.79 -22.27
N ALA A 16 -23.31 -10.01 -23.50
CA ALA A 16 -23.46 -9.08 -24.61
C ALA A 16 -24.87 -9.07 -25.24
N TYR A 17 -25.70 -10.08 -24.99
CA TYR A 17 -26.98 -10.25 -25.66
C TYR A 17 -28.15 -10.22 -24.68
N TRP A 18 -28.98 -9.17 -24.76
CA TRP A 18 -30.14 -8.98 -23.91
C TRP A 18 -31.15 -10.14 -24.03
N GLY A 19 -31.63 -10.65 -22.90
CA GLY A 19 -32.59 -11.77 -22.85
C GLY A 19 -32.00 -13.17 -23.06
N MET A 20 -30.72 -13.29 -23.45
CA MET A 20 -30.02 -14.58 -23.60
C MET A 20 -28.87 -14.76 -22.59
N PHE A 21 -28.63 -13.78 -21.74
CA PHE A 21 -27.58 -13.81 -20.73
C PHE A 21 -28.10 -14.26 -19.37
N ASN A 22 -27.20 -14.82 -18.56
CA ASN A 22 -27.51 -15.20 -17.19
C ASN A 22 -27.38 -13.98 -16.26
N GLU A 23 -28.50 -13.46 -15.76
CA GLU A 23 -28.55 -12.28 -14.89
C GLU A 23 -27.72 -12.44 -13.61
N SER A 24 -27.63 -13.65 -13.06
CA SER A 24 -26.84 -13.90 -11.84
C SER A 24 -25.36 -13.55 -11.99
N ARG A 25 -24.81 -13.67 -13.21
CA ARG A 25 -23.42 -13.31 -13.51
C ARG A 25 -23.23 -11.79 -13.49
N LEU A 26 -24.18 -11.05 -14.04
CA LEU A 26 -24.18 -9.58 -14.01
C LEU A 26 -24.30 -9.08 -12.56
N THR A 27 -25.21 -9.66 -11.76
CA THR A 27 -25.37 -9.33 -10.34
C THR A 27 -24.08 -9.56 -9.55
N THR A 28 -23.34 -10.64 -9.84
CA THR A 28 -22.06 -10.93 -9.19
C THR A 28 -21.02 -9.86 -9.49
N ILE A 29 -20.86 -9.49 -10.76
CA ILE A 29 -19.93 -8.45 -11.22
C ILE A 29 -20.30 -7.09 -10.63
N HIS A 30 -21.59 -6.80 -10.52
CA HIS A 30 -22.08 -5.58 -9.92
C HIS A 30 -21.82 -5.53 -8.41
N ASN A 31 -22.10 -6.62 -7.69
CA ASN A 31 -21.82 -6.73 -6.26
C ASN A 31 -20.32 -6.63 -5.95
N GLU A 32 -19.46 -7.18 -6.81
CA GLU A 32 -18.00 -6.99 -6.69
C GLU A 32 -17.60 -5.52 -6.85
N PHE A 33 -18.20 -4.81 -7.81
CA PHE A 33 -17.97 -3.38 -7.99
C PHE A 33 -18.44 -2.57 -6.78
N LEU A 34 -19.61 -2.89 -6.21
CA LEU A 34 -20.10 -2.24 -4.98
C LEU A 34 -19.20 -2.55 -3.76
N GLY A 35 -18.62 -3.75 -3.70
CA GLY A 35 -17.70 -4.18 -2.65
C GLY A 35 -16.28 -3.59 -2.75
N LEU A 36 -15.91 -2.95 -3.87
CA LEU A 36 -14.59 -2.34 -4.04
C LEU A 36 -14.29 -1.27 -2.99
N ASP A 37 -15.28 -0.44 -2.65
CA ASP A 37 -15.15 0.60 -1.63
C ASP A 37 -14.78 -0.01 -0.26
N GLN A 38 -15.34 -1.18 0.06
CA GLN A 38 -15.05 -1.90 1.29
C GLN A 38 -13.64 -2.50 1.30
N ARG A 39 -13.14 -2.99 0.14
CA ARG A 39 -11.76 -3.46 -0.03
C ARG A 39 -10.75 -2.31 0.03
N MET A 40 -11.05 -1.16 -0.58
CA MET A 40 -10.18 0.01 -0.60
C MET A 40 -10.02 0.66 0.78
N LYS A 41 -11.05 0.62 1.63
CA LYS A 41 -11.04 1.21 2.98
C LYS A 41 -10.17 0.45 3.99
N VAL A 42 -9.75 -0.78 3.68
CA VAL A 42 -9.26 -1.72 4.70
C VAL A 42 -7.93 -2.37 4.27
N THR A 43 -6.98 -1.54 3.83
CA THR A 43 -5.59 -1.98 3.67
C THR A 43 -4.76 -1.34 4.78
N ALA A 44 -4.41 -2.11 5.81
CA ALA A 44 -3.30 -1.71 6.67
C ALA A 44 -2.02 -1.92 5.86
N MET A 45 -1.37 -0.83 5.50
CA MET A 45 -0.08 -0.85 4.81
C MET A 45 1.02 -0.80 5.85
N ASP A 46 1.90 -1.79 5.84
CA ASP A 46 3.17 -1.69 6.57
C ASP A 46 4.15 -0.90 5.70
N LEU A 47 4.43 0.35 6.12
CA LEU A 47 5.29 1.27 5.40
C LEU A 47 6.72 1.13 5.91
N MET A 48 7.64 0.84 4.99
CA MET A 48 9.06 0.74 5.27
C MET A 48 9.79 1.98 4.77
N SER A 49 10.68 2.54 5.60
CA SER A 49 11.52 3.66 5.18
C SER A 49 12.61 3.21 4.20
N ILE A 50 13.16 4.15 3.43
CA ILE A 50 14.32 3.90 2.56
C ILE A 50 15.50 3.32 3.37
N ALA A 51 15.72 3.80 4.59
CA ALA A 51 16.80 3.33 5.45
C ALA A 51 16.59 1.88 5.91
N ASP A 52 15.35 1.51 6.28
CA ASP A 52 15.02 0.13 6.65
C ASP A 52 15.22 -0.81 5.47
N LYS A 53 14.76 -0.42 4.28
CA LYS A 53 14.94 -1.23 3.05
C LYS A 53 16.42 -1.47 2.74
N LEU A 54 17.27 -0.45 2.88
CA LEU A 54 18.71 -0.57 2.65
C LEU A 54 19.40 -1.54 3.62
N ILE A 55 18.86 -1.71 4.83
CA ILE A 55 19.37 -2.66 5.83
C ILE A 55 18.84 -4.06 5.53
N GLU A 56 17.54 -4.19 5.23
CA GLU A 56 16.89 -5.47 4.90
C GLU A 56 17.55 -6.14 3.67
N GLU A 57 17.84 -5.36 2.63
CA GLU A 57 18.55 -5.80 1.41
C GLU A 57 20.06 -5.99 1.61
N GLY A 58 20.60 -5.73 2.81
CA GLY A 58 22.02 -5.87 3.12
C GLY A 58 22.94 -4.89 2.37
N VAL A 59 22.39 -3.82 1.78
CA VAL A 59 23.16 -2.81 1.01
C VAL A 59 24.01 -1.95 1.94
N CYS A 60 23.45 -1.58 3.10
CA CYS A 60 24.14 -0.83 4.14
C CYS A 60 24.37 -1.71 5.38
N LYS A 61 25.61 -1.75 5.87
CA LYS A 61 25.96 -2.56 7.06
C LYS A 61 25.41 -2.03 8.39
N GLY A 62 24.95 -0.78 8.44
CA GLY A 62 24.50 -0.16 9.68
C GLY A 62 23.56 1.02 9.47
N ARG A 63 22.79 1.30 10.53
CA ARG A 63 21.71 2.31 10.52
C ARG A 63 22.19 3.71 10.16
N ALA A 64 23.35 4.14 10.66
CA ALA A 64 23.91 5.46 10.35
C ALA A 64 24.17 5.64 8.84
N SER A 65 24.78 4.63 8.18
CA SER A 65 25.03 4.66 6.74
C SER A 65 23.73 4.60 5.92
N ALA A 66 22.74 3.84 6.39
CA ALA A 66 21.43 3.75 5.77
C ALA A 66 20.68 5.08 5.84
N ASN A 67 20.67 5.72 7.01
CA ASN A 67 20.06 7.04 7.21
C ASN A 67 20.74 8.14 6.40
N ALA A 68 22.07 8.14 6.32
CA ALA A 68 22.81 9.09 5.48
C ALA A 68 22.42 8.94 4.00
N THR A 69 22.29 7.70 3.52
CA THR A 69 21.89 7.40 2.14
C THR A 69 20.42 7.78 1.88
N ALA A 70 19.52 7.50 2.83
CA ALA A 70 18.12 7.88 2.76
C ALA A 70 17.94 9.42 2.75
N SER A 71 18.74 10.14 3.55
CA SER A 71 18.74 11.61 3.56
C SER A 71 19.07 12.18 2.18
N GLN A 72 20.06 11.61 1.48
CA GLN A 72 20.38 12.02 0.10
C GLN A 72 19.22 11.78 -0.87
N ALA A 73 18.48 10.67 -0.74
CA ALA A 73 17.28 10.45 -1.54
C ALA A 73 16.19 11.49 -1.25
N ILE A 74 16.03 11.91 0.02
CA ILE A 74 15.07 12.94 0.41
C ILE A 74 15.45 14.31 -0.16
N LEU A 75 16.72 14.70 -0.09
CA LEU A 75 17.25 15.92 -0.72
C LEU A 75 17.00 15.92 -2.24
N TRP A 76 17.20 14.78 -2.90
CA TRP A 76 16.89 14.61 -4.31
C TRP A 76 15.40 14.80 -4.62
N MET A 77 14.51 14.22 -3.79
CA MET A 77 13.06 14.39 -3.93
C MET A 77 12.60 15.83 -3.68
N SER A 78 13.26 16.57 -2.79
CA SER A 78 12.96 17.98 -2.54
C SER A 78 13.56 18.93 -3.59
N GLY A 79 14.30 18.41 -4.59
CA GLY A 79 14.99 19.21 -5.60
C GLY A 79 16.14 20.05 -5.05
N SER A 80 16.60 19.77 -3.83
CA SER A 80 17.68 20.51 -3.18
C SER A 80 19.05 19.94 -3.58
N PRO A 81 20.10 20.78 -3.69
CA PRO A 81 21.43 20.30 -4.00
C PRO A 81 21.99 19.41 -2.88
N HIS A 82 22.70 18.34 -3.25
CA HIS A 82 23.22 17.35 -2.29
C HIS A 82 24.34 17.87 -1.37
N GLY A 83 25.13 18.86 -1.81
CA GLY A 83 26.18 19.46 -0.98
C GLY A 83 27.31 18.52 -0.54
N ILE A 84 27.52 17.40 -1.23
CA ILE A 84 28.55 16.39 -0.92
C ILE A 84 29.56 16.24 -2.06
N SER A 85 30.70 15.61 -1.78
CA SER A 85 31.70 15.29 -2.81
C SER A 85 31.15 14.31 -3.85
N GLN A 86 31.66 14.41 -5.09
CA GLN A 86 31.23 13.55 -6.20
C GLN A 86 31.38 12.05 -5.88
N ARG A 87 32.48 11.66 -5.22
CA ARG A 87 32.72 10.27 -4.80
C ARG A 87 31.69 9.78 -3.77
N ALA A 88 31.31 10.63 -2.82
CA ALA A 88 30.26 10.31 -1.86
C ALA A 88 28.90 10.17 -2.55
N PHE A 89 28.59 11.09 -3.48
CA PHE A 89 27.38 11.04 -4.28
C PHE A 89 27.27 9.74 -5.08
N GLU A 90 28.33 9.33 -5.79
CA GLU A 90 28.35 8.08 -6.55
C GLU A 90 28.14 6.85 -5.67
N THR A 91 28.71 6.88 -4.45
CA THR A 91 28.53 5.80 -3.47
C THR A 91 27.07 5.68 -3.03
N HIS A 92 26.42 6.79 -2.70
CA HIS A 92 25.00 6.80 -2.33
C HIS A 92 24.10 6.44 -3.51
N ALA A 93 24.40 6.95 -4.71
CA ALA A 93 23.67 6.62 -5.92
C ALA A 93 23.75 5.12 -6.25
N ALA A 94 24.91 4.48 -6.08
CA ALA A 94 25.05 3.04 -6.27
C ALA A 94 24.22 2.22 -5.28
N ARG A 95 24.14 2.66 -4.01
CA ARG A 95 23.32 2.01 -2.97
C ARG A 95 21.82 2.18 -3.25
N LEU A 96 21.40 3.37 -3.64
CA LEU A 96 20.01 3.68 -3.96
C LEU A 96 19.53 2.96 -5.22
N ASN A 97 20.41 2.82 -6.23
CA ASN A 97 20.09 2.05 -7.43
C ASN A 97 19.73 0.59 -7.13
N ARG A 98 20.33 -0.03 -6.10
CA ARG A 98 20.02 -1.41 -5.70
C ARG A 98 18.59 -1.58 -5.18
N ILE A 99 18.00 -0.53 -4.62
CA ILE A 99 16.62 -0.54 -4.12
C ILE A 99 15.62 0.09 -5.09
N GLY A 100 16.07 0.43 -6.31
CA GLY A 100 15.26 0.98 -7.40
C GLY A 100 15.26 2.51 -7.53
N ILE A 101 15.98 3.24 -6.66
CA ILE A 101 15.98 4.71 -6.63
C ILE A 101 17.19 5.24 -7.41
N ASN A 102 16.94 5.95 -8.52
CA ASN A 102 18.01 6.56 -9.32
C ASN A 102 18.07 8.08 -9.16
N ILE A 103 18.94 8.54 -8.26
CA ILE A 103 19.14 9.96 -7.97
C ILE A 103 19.95 10.72 -9.04
N ARG A 104 20.43 10.05 -10.10
CA ARG A 104 21.13 10.73 -11.21
C ARG A 104 20.18 11.39 -12.19
N ASN A 105 18.95 10.91 -12.25
CA ASN A 105 17.91 11.45 -13.12
C ASN A 105 17.08 12.50 -12.38
N ALA A 106 16.35 13.33 -13.11
CA ALA A 106 15.39 14.24 -12.50
C ALA A 106 14.32 13.45 -11.71
N CYS A 107 13.94 13.97 -10.54
CA CYS A 107 12.90 13.35 -9.72
C CYS A 107 11.52 13.58 -10.34
N ASP A 108 10.83 12.50 -10.70
CA ASP A 108 9.42 12.54 -11.08
C ASP A 108 8.55 12.48 -9.81
N THR A 109 8.17 13.65 -9.31
CA THR A 109 7.35 13.81 -8.10
C THR A 109 5.92 13.27 -8.25
N SER A 110 5.47 12.94 -9.47
CA SER A 110 4.15 12.33 -9.69
C SER A 110 4.13 10.83 -9.40
N ARG A 111 5.29 10.16 -9.45
CA ARG A 111 5.41 8.69 -9.34
C ARG A 111 6.16 8.21 -8.10
N TYR A 112 6.97 9.06 -7.48
CA TYR A 112 7.86 8.63 -6.41
C TYR A 112 7.29 8.93 -5.01
N ALA A 113 7.00 7.88 -4.25
CA ALA A 113 6.71 7.97 -2.82
C ALA A 113 7.97 7.61 -2.02
N PRO A 114 8.28 8.32 -0.91
CA PRO A 114 9.46 8.09 -0.08
C PRO A 114 9.39 6.81 0.79
N VAL A 115 8.36 6.00 0.60
CA VAL A 115 8.03 4.84 1.44
C VAL A 115 7.80 3.62 0.56
N PHE A 116 8.28 2.48 1.03
CA PHE A 116 8.05 1.18 0.38
C PHE A 116 6.91 0.45 1.08
N VAL A 117 5.99 -0.10 0.30
CA VAL A 117 4.93 -0.96 0.84
C VAL A 117 5.52 -2.35 1.05
N ARG A 118 5.66 -2.76 2.32
CA ARG A 118 6.22 -4.07 2.68
C ARG A 118 5.16 -5.16 2.63
N GLN A 119 3.99 -4.88 3.20
CA GLN A 119 2.88 -5.81 3.22
C GLN A 119 1.56 -5.04 3.18
N CYS A 120 0.67 -5.49 2.30
CA CYS A 120 -0.75 -5.13 2.33
C CYS A 120 -1.49 -6.29 2.96
N ARG A 121 -2.16 -6.06 4.09
CA ARG A 121 -3.06 -7.05 4.70
C ARG A 121 -4.48 -6.52 4.78
N GLU A 122 -5.42 -7.39 4.48
CA GLU A 122 -6.84 -7.14 4.69
C GLU A 122 -7.15 -7.23 6.19
N VAL A 123 -7.66 -6.15 6.77
CA VAL A 123 -8.01 -6.10 8.21
C VAL A 123 -9.46 -6.52 8.39
N THR A 124 -9.69 -7.78 8.74
CA THR A 124 -11.03 -8.26 9.07
C THR A 124 -11.44 -7.80 10.47
N LYS A 125 -12.51 -7.01 10.57
CA LYS A 125 -13.11 -6.66 11.87
C LYS A 125 -13.85 -7.89 12.40
N SER A 126 -13.38 -8.47 13.51
CA SER A 126 -14.11 -9.51 14.24
C SER A 126 -14.79 -8.92 15.48
N ALA A 127 -15.98 -9.42 15.82
CA ALA A 127 -16.59 -9.11 17.11
C ALA A 127 -15.68 -9.64 18.23
N LEU A 128 -15.29 -8.78 19.17
CA LEU A 128 -14.49 -9.19 20.32
C LEU A 128 -15.38 -10.00 21.25
N SER A 129 -15.08 -11.29 21.44
CA SER A 129 -15.75 -12.09 22.46
C SER A 129 -15.36 -11.55 23.83
N ILE A 130 -16.35 -11.44 24.71
CA ILE A 130 -16.09 -11.02 26.08
C ILE A 130 -15.31 -12.13 26.78
N PRO A 131 -14.14 -11.81 27.39
CA PRO A 131 -13.40 -12.78 28.15
C PRO A 131 -14.24 -13.33 29.31
N ALA A 132 -14.09 -14.62 29.63
CA ALA A 132 -14.87 -15.29 30.67
C ALA A 132 -14.78 -14.62 32.06
N TRP A 133 -13.71 -13.86 32.32
CA TRP A 133 -13.48 -13.14 33.57
C TRP A 133 -14.15 -11.76 33.63
N TYR A 134 -14.61 -11.20 32.52
CA TYR A 134 -15.20 -9.87 32.48
C TYR A 134 -16.68 -9.91 32.86
N ARG A 135 -17.04 -9.28 33.98
CA ARG A 135 -18.45 -9.05 34.37
C ARG A 135 -18.94 -7.71 33.84
N ARG A 136 -19.99 -7.73 33.02
CA ARG A 136 -20.66 -6.51 32.56
C ARG A 136 -21.31 -5.76 33.73
N PRO A 137 -21.28 -4.42 33.74
CA PRO A 137 -22.10 -3.65 34.68
C PRO A 137 -23.57 -4.01 34.48
N ASN A 138 -24.22 -4.52 35.53
CA ASN A 138 -25.65 -4.78 35.53
C ASN A 138 -26.33 -3.72 36.41
N HIS A 139 -27.17 -2.90 35.80
CA HIS A 139 -27.91 -1.83 36.49
C HIS A 139 -29.23 -2.33 37.08
N LEU A 140 -29.64 -3.57 36.79
CA LEU A 140 -30.80 -4.22 37.37
C LEU A 140 -30.31 -5.12 38.53
N GLN A 141 -30.43 -4.63 39.76
CA GLN A 141 -30.07 -5.38 40.97
C GLN A 141 -31.25 -6.11 41.63
N LEU A 142 -32.44 -6.15 41.01
CA LEU A 142 -33.62 -6.76 41.64
C LEU A 142 -34.52 -7.50 40.65
N ALA A 143 -34.21 -8.77 40.43
CA ALA A 143 -35.17 -9.83 40.11
C ALA A 143 -34.46 -11.16 40.42
N ALA A 144 -34.39 -11.47 41.72
CA ALA A 144 -34.12 -12.79 42.24
C ALA A 144 -35.46 -13.49 42.51
#